data_AF-A0A936QD06-F1
#
_entry.id   AF-A0A936QD06-F1
#
_cell.length_a   1.000
_cell.length_b   1.000
_cell.length_c   1.000
_cell.angle_alpha   90.00
_cell.angle_beta   90.00
_cell.angle_gamma   90.00
#
_symmetry.space_group_name_H-M   'P 1'
#
loop_
_entity.id
_entity.type
_entity.pdbx_description
1 polymer ?
#
loop_
_entity_poly.entity_id
_entity_poly.type
_entity_poly.pdbx_seq_one_letter_code
_entity_poly.pdbx_strand_id
1 'polypeptide(L)'
;MSRHTRLSQRADARGVTLVELMIAMALGLLILAAVSAIYLSSKQTFRANDNLARVQENVRTAFDTLTRDIRQTAFYGCAGQQVQVTNMLNNANRLLWAFDNAVYGYEAISNTAWNETPDPAIVAPLTGRDILTVRSSQEGGGPVIDQDPTNLTFSLSGRSGIAAGDFLVVNNCTQARVFQAISVAQNSGLDVVNYGSGAQTPGNNGAAKMGAFYKVAGELRRLASRVYYVSNNASGVPSLFVLRSDGVAQEIAEGVDDMQVSYGIDTDGNFSADTYLTADAVPTGTPNGWKDILSVSLALTFVSPEDSVATIAQSNAGGTKDRRLRRQISTIIALRNRAG
;
A
#
# COMPACT_ATOMS: atom_id res chain seq x y z
N MET A 1 52.50 -87.63 12.68
CA MET A 1 52.03 -86.24 12.86
C MET A 1 52.60 -85.38 11.73
N SER A 2 51.80 -85.10 10.71
CA SER A 2 52.20 -84.31 9.52
C SER A 2 52.05 -82.81 9.83
N ARG A 3 53.12 -82.03 9.63
CA ARG A 3 53.15 -80.57 9.87
C ARG A 3 52.57 -79.83 8.66
N HIS A 4 51.52 -79.05 8.87
CA HIS A 4 51.00 -78.10 7.89
C HIS A 4 51.89 -76.84 7.85
N THR A 5 52.50 -76.59 6.69
CA THR A 5 53.23 -75.36 6.36
C THR A 5 52.23 -74.24 6.05
N ARG A 6 52.22 -73.15 6.83
CA ARG A 6 51.47 -71.93 6.46
C ARG A 6 52.32 -71.10 5.49
N LEU A 7 51.80 -70.85 4.29
CA LEU A 7 52.37 -69.90 3.33
C LEU A 7 52.00 -68.48 3.78
N SER A 8 53.02 -67.68 4.09
CA SER A 8 52.90 -66.23 4.29
C SER A 8 52.85 -65.55 2.91
N GLN A 9 51.70 -65.00 2.54
CA GLN A 9 51.61 -64.07 1.42
C GLN A 9 52.24 -62.74 1.85
N ARG A 10 53.43 -62.45 1.32
CA ARG A 10 54.01 -61.10 1.36
C ARG A 10 53.18 -60.22 0.41
N ALA A 11 52.54 -59.19 0.96
CA ALA A 11 52.01 -58.10 0.15
C ALA A 11 53.20 -57.29 -0.41
N ASP A 12 53.38 -57.31 -1.72
CA ASP A 12 54.36 -56.46 -2.41
C ASP A 12 53.92 -54.99 -2.29
N ALA A 13 54.66 -54.21 -1.51
CA ALA A 13 54.56 -52.76 -1.53
C ALA A 13 55.30 -52.24 -2.77
N ARG A 14 54.57 -51.98 -3.86
CA ARG A 14 55.13 -51.31 -5.04
C ARG A 14 55.37 -49.82 -4.71
N GLY A 15 56.58 -49.33 -4.95
CA GLY A 15 56.92 -47.92 -4.80
C GLY A 15 56.28 -47.07 -5.91
N VAL A 16 55.73 -45.92 -5.53
CA VAL A 16 55.15 -44.91 -6.44
C VAL A 16 56.25 -44.07 -7.09
N THR A 17 56.11 -43.77 -8.38
CA THR A 17 57.05 -42.90 -9.09
C THR A 17 56.76 -41.41 -8.80
N LEU A 18 57.80 -40.57 -8.86
CA LEU A 18 57.65 -39.12 -8.66
C LEU A 18 56.67 -38.50 -9.69
N VAL A 19 56.65 -39.07 -10.91
CA VAL A 19 55.71 -38.69 -11.98
C VAL A 19 54.27 -39.10 -11.65
N GLU A 20 54.02 -40.29 -11.08
CA GLU A 20 52.68 -40.68 -10.60
C GLU A 20 52.16 -39.73 -9.54
N LEU A 21 53.00 -39.30 -8.61
CA LEU A 21 52.64 -38.34 -7.56
C LEU A 21 52.28 -36.97 -8.17
N MET A 22 53.05 -36.50 -9.14
CA MET A 22 52.75 -35.24 -9.84
C MET A 22 51.44 -35.30 -10.63
N ILE A 23 51.18 -36.41 -11.34
CA ILE A 23 49.93 -36.62 -12.09
C ILE A 23 48.75 -36.71 -11.12
N ALA A 24 48.87 -37.46 -10.02
CA ALA A 24 47.81 -37.60 -9.03
C ALA A 24 47.44 -36.25 -8.39
N MET A 25 48.43 -35.42 -8.05
CA MET A 25 48.20 -34.08 -7.52
C MET A 25 47.55 -33.14 -8.55
N ALA A 26 48.03 -33.18 -9.81
CA ALA A 26 47.46 -32.36 -10.87
C ALA A 26 45.99 -32.70 -11.13
N LEU A 27 45.64 -34.00 -11.18
CA LEU A 27 44.26 -34.45 -11.33
C LEU A 27 43.41 -34.12 -10.09
N GLY A 28 43.97 -34.26 -8.89
CA GLY A 28 43.29 -33.89 -7.64
C GLY A 28 42.90 -32.40 -7.61
N LEU A 29 43.84 -31.52 -7.98
CA LEU A 29 43.59 -30.07 -8.07
C LEU A 29 42.55 -29.73 -9.15
N LEU A 30 42.61 -30.40 -10.30
CA LEU A 30 41.64 -30.18 -11.39
C LEU A 30 40.22 -30.55 -10.96
N ILE A 31 40.04 -31.68 -10.26
CA ILE A 31 38.73 -32.10 -9.74
C ILE A 31 38.25 -31.12 -8.65
N LEU A 32 39.12 -30.73 -7.72
CA LEU A 32 38.77 -29.76 -6.68
C LEU A 32 38.35 -28.41 -7.26
N ALA A 33 39.02 -27.93 -8.31
CA ALA A 33 38.65 -26.70 -9.00
C ALA A 33 37.26 -26.82 -9.66
N ALA A 34 36.98 -27.94 -10.33
CA ALA A 34 35.68 -28.19 -10.95
C ALA A 34 34.53 -28.25 -9.93
N VAL A 35 34.70 -29.01 -8.84
CA VAL A 35 33.71 -29.11 -7.75
C VAL A 35 33.50 -27.75 -7.09
N SER A 36 34.58 -26.99 -6.85
CA SER A 36 34.49 -25.64 -6.28
C SER A 36 33.68 -24.69 -7.17
N ALA A 37 33.91 -24.74 -8.49
CA ALA A 37 33.15 -23.93 -9.46
C ALA A 37 31.65 -24.28 -9.45
N ILE A 38 31.31 -25.58 -9.44
CA ILE A 38 29.92 -26.05 -9.35
C ILE A 38 29.26 -25.60 -8.04
N TYR A 39 29.98 -25.72 -6.91
CA TYR A 39 29.48 -25.29 -5.62
C TYR A 39 29.18 -23.78 -5.57
N LEU A 40 30.10 -22.94 -6.08
CA LEU A 40 29.90 -21.50 -6.15
C LEU A 40 28.72 -21.13 -7.05
N SER A 41 28.60 -21.78 -8.21
CA SER A 41 27.45 -21.58 -9.12
C SER A 41 26.14 -21.99 -8.45
N SER A 42 26.10 -23.14 -7.77
CA SER A 42 24.91 -23.60 -7.04
C SER A 42 24.52 -22.65 -5.92
N LYS A 43 25.50 -22.15 -5.15
CA LYS A 43 25.27 -21.14 -4.11
C LYS A 43 24.74 -19.82 -4.66
N GLN A 44 25.25 -19.37 -5.81
CA GLN A 44 24.76 -18.16 -6.48
C GLN A 44 23.32 -18.35 -6.97
N THR A 45 23.00 -19.48 -7.58
CA THR A 45 21.64 -19.83 -8.02
C THR A 45 20.68 -19.92 -6.84
N PHE A 46 21.10 -20.53 -5.73
CA PHE A 46 20.29 -20.62 -4.51
C PHE A 46 19.97 -19.23 -3.96
N ARG A 47 20.96 -18.34 -3.88
CA ARG A 47 20.76 -16.94 -3.46
C ARG A 47 19.80 -16.18 -4.38
N ALA A 48 19.95 -16.34 -5.69
CA ALA A 48 19.05 -15.70 -6.65
C ALA A 48 17.60 -16.18 -6.48
N ASN A 49 17.41 -17.49 -6.27
CA ASN A 49 16.09 -18.07 -6.04
C ASN A 49 15.45 -17.61 -4.72
N ASP A 50 16.21 -17.54 -3.61
CA ASP A 50 15.71 -17.03 -2.33
C ASP A 50 15.29 -15.55 -2.43
N ASN A 51 16.14 -14.71 -3.03
CA ASN A 51 15.84 -13.31 -3.24
C ASN A 51 14.61 -13.11 -4.15
N LEU A 52 14.46 -13.91 -5.20
CA LEU A 52 13.29 -13.87 -6.06
C LEU A 52 12.01 -14.27 -5.31
N ALA A 53 12.08 -15.29 -4.45
CA ALA A 53 10.95 -15.70 -3.63
C ALA A 53 10.50 -14.58 -2.68
N ARG A 54 11.44 -13.90 -2.01
CA ARG A 54 11.15 -12.75 -1.14
C ARG A 54 10.54 -11.58 -1.91
N VAL A 55 11.07 -11.27 -3.09
CA VAL A 55 10.49 -10.25 -3.97
C VAL A 55 9.04 -10.61 -4.33
N GLN A 56 8.75 -11.87 -4.67
CA GLN A 56 7.39 -12.30 -5.00
C GLN A 56 6.42 -12.23 -3.81
N GLU A 57 6.88 -12.52 -2.60
CA GLU A 57 6.10 -12.37 -1.38
C GLU A 57 5.73 -10.90 -1.12
N ASN A 58 6.70 -10.00 -1.22
CA ASN A 58 6.49 -8.55 -1.05
C ASN A 58 5.58 -7.97 -2.13
N VAL A 59 5.74 -8.41 -3.37
CA VAL A 59 4.84 -8.10 -4.49
C VAL A 59 3.41 -8.48 -4.15
N ARG A 60 3.18 -9.72 -3.70
CA ARG A 60 1.83 -10.21 -3.39
C ARG A 60 1.19 -9.39 -2.26
N THR A 61 1.93 -9.12 -1.20
CA THR A 61 1.45 -8.36 -0.04
C THR A 61 1.11 -6.92 -0.40
N ALA A 62 1.97 -6.25 -1.16
CA ALA A 62 1.73 -4.88 -1.62
C ALA A 62 0.49 -4.80 -2.50
N PHE A 63 0.40 -5.61 -3.56
CA PHE A 63 -0.70 -5.53 -4.51
C PHE A 63 -2.03 -6.04 -3.97
N ASP A 64 -2.08 -7.04 -3.10
CA ASP A 64 -3.34 -7.47 -2.45
C ASP A 64 -3.90 -6.33 -1.58
N THR A 65 -3.04 -5.67 -0.80
CA THR A 65 -3.43 -4.54 0.05
C THR A 65 -3.90 -3.35 -0.78
N LEU A 66 -3.07 -2.86 -1.71
CA LEU A 66 -3.38 -1.71 -2.57
C LEU A 66 -4.63 -1.96 -3.42
N THR A 67 -4.73 -3.12 -4.06
CA THR A 67 -5.88 -3.44 -4.92
C THR A 67 -7.17 -3.49 -4.11
N ARG A 68 -7.15 -4.08 -2.93
CA ARG A 68 -8.34 -4.14 -2.06
C ARG A 68 -8.81 -2.75 -1.67
N ASP A 69 -7.90 -1.90 -1.20
CA ASP A 69 -8.23 -0.56 -0.70
C ASP A 69 -8.63 0.39 -1.84
N ILE A 70 -7.95 0.35 -3.00
CA ILE A 70 -8.34 1.12 -4.19
C ILE A 70 -9.73 0.69 -4.68
N ARG A 71 -10.05 -0.61 -4.74
CA ARG A 71 -11.38 -1.08 -5.20
C ARG A 71 -12.53 -0.66 -4.28
N GLN A 72 -12.27 -0.44 -2.99
CA GLN A 72 -13.28 0.01 -2.03
C GLN A 72 -13.43 1.53 -1.97
N THR A 73 -12.61 2.26 -2.72
CA THR A 73 -12.61 3.72 -2.74
C THR A 73 -13.91 4.27 -3.33
N ALA A 74 -14.26 5.51 -2.94
CA ALA A 74 -15.44 6.24 -3.42
C ALA A 74 -16.81 5.65 -3.01
N PHE A 75 -16.84 4.81 -1.97
CA PHE A 75 -18.11 4.28 -1.46
C PHE A 75 -18.65 5.14 -0.32
N TYR A 76 -19.75 5.87 -0.57
CA TYR A 76 -20.46 6.66 0.45
C TYR A 76 -21.93 6.23 0.63
N GLY A 77 -22.26 4.98 0.27
CA GLY A 77 -23.64 4.49 0.22
C GLY A 77 -24.32 4.84 -1.10
N CYS A 78 -25.60 5.22 -1.06
CA CYS A 78 -26.32 5.71 -2.26
C CYS A 78 -25.90 7.13 -2.68
N ALA A 79 -25.06 7.80 -1.89
CA ALA A 79 -24.33 8.98 -2.32
C ALA A 79 -23.20 8.57 -3.29
N GLY A 80 -23.58 8.27 -4.53
CA GLY A 80 -22.63 8.08 -5.64
C GLY A 80 -22.10 9.42 -6.19
N GLN A 81 -21.62 9.41 -7.43
CA GLN A 81 -21.12 10.59 -8.17
C GLN A 81 -22.06 11.82 -8.12
N GLN A 82 -23.38 11.61 -8.04
CA GLN A 82 -24.37 12.68 -8.20
C GLN A 82 -24.76 13.39 -6.90
N VAL A 83 -24.38 12.87 -5.74
CA VAL A 83 -24.70 13.49 -4.44
C VAL A 83 -23.49 14.26 -3.96
N GLN A 84 -23.64 15.58 -3.79
CA GLN A 84 -22.56 16.39 -3.23
C GLN A 84 -22.28 15.99 -1.78
N VAL A 85 -21.10 15.44 -1.56
CA VAL A 85 -20.52 15.24 -0.23
C VAL A 85 -20.05 16.61 0.28
N THR A 86 -20.53 17.01 1.44
CA THR A 86 -20.02 18.21 2.14
C THR A 86 -19.21 17.77 3.35
N ASN A 87 -17.94 18.14 3.35
CA ASN A 87 -17.04 17.84 4.45
C ASN A 87 -17.20 18.86 5.58
N MET A 88 -17.65 18.39 6.75
CA MET A 88 -17.91 19.20 7.94
C MET A 88 -16.77 19.13 8.95
N LEU A 89 -15.60 18.60 8.59
CA LEU A 89 -14.43 18.53 9.48
C LEU A 89 -13.73 19.89 9.58
N ASN A 90 -13.08 20.15 10.72
CA ASN A 90 -12.09 21.22 10.79
C ASN A 90 -10.90 20.88 9.89
N ASN A 91 -10.29 21.90 9.26
CA ASN A 91 -9.17 21.72 8.34
C ASN A 91 -9.47 20.65 7.26
N ALA A 92 -10.69 20.67 6.72
CA ALA A 92 -11.20 19.72 5.74
C ALA A 92 -10.36 19.58 4.46
N ASN A 93 -9.39 20.46 4.22
CA ASN A 93 -8.44 20.39 3.09
C ASN A 93 -7.15 19.62 3.40
N ARG A 94 -6.92 19.19 4.66
CA ARG A 94 -5.74 18.42 5.04
C ARG A 94 -5.82 17.00 4.51
N LEU A 95 -4.65 16.41 4.23
CA LEU A 95 -4.51 15.13 3.54
C LEU A 95 -5.43 14.02 4.09
N LEU A 96 -5.40 13.77 5.40
CA LEU A 96 -6.20 12.69 6.00
C LEU A 96 -7.69 13.02 6.11
N TRP A 97 -8.08 14.29 5.99
CA TRP A 97 -9.42 14.79 6.27
C TRP A 97 -10.16 15.30 5.03
N ALA A 98 -9.51 15.35 3.86
CA ALA A 98 -10.07 15.82 2.60
C ALA A 98 -10.97 14.80 1.89
N PHE A 99 -12.09 14.45 2.54
CA PHE A 99 -13.07 13.47 2.04
C PHE A 99 -13.89 13.94 0.82
N ASP A 100 -13.70 15.18 0.35
CA ASP A 100 -14.34 15.70 -0.86
C ASP A 100 -13.83 15.01 -2.15
N ASN A 101 -12.63 14.43 -2.08
CA ASN A 101 -12.03 13.64 -3.16
C ASN A 101 -11.85 12.19 -2.69
N ALA A 102 -12.31 11.23 -3.48
CA ALA A 102 -12.13 9.81 -3.15
C ALA A 102 -10.68 9.34 -3.36
N VAL A 103 -10.01 9.90 -4.36
CA VAL A 103 -8.60 9.65 -4.67
C VAL A 103 -7.88 11.00 -4.75
N TYR A 104 -6.63 11.02 -4.33
CA TYR A 104 -5.72 12.15 -4.49
C TYR A 104 -4.29 11.65 -4.61
N GLY A 105 -3.37 12.43 -5.18
CA GLY A 105 -1.96 12.07 -5.17
C GLY A 105 -1.01 13.24 -5.29
N TYR A 106 0.24 12.97 -4.93
CA TYR A 106 1.37 13.87 -5.15
C TYR A 106 2.26 13.23 -6.21
N GLU A 107 2.69 14.03 -7.17
CA GLU A 107 3.56 13.63 -8.27
C GLU A 107 5.00 14.02 -7.94
N ALA A 108 5.92 13.07 -8.08
CA ALA A 108 7.34 13.39 -8.05
C ALA A 108 7.85 13.86 -9.42
N ILE A 109 7.79 15.16 -9.67
CA ILE A 109 8.26 15.77 -10.94
C ILE A 109 9.76 15.53 -11.19
N SER A 110 10.55 15.29 -10.13
CA SER A 110 11.93 14.83 -10.26
C SER A 110 12.38 14.06 -9.01
N ASN A 111 13.62 13.55 -9.04
CA ASN A 111 14.28 12.95 -7.87
C ASN A 111 14.53 13.93 -6.71
N THR A 112 14.15 15.21 -6.84
CA THR A 112 14.36 16.25 -5.83
C THR A 112 13.14 17.13 -5.57
N ALA A 113 12.06 16.97 -6.32
CA ALA A 113 10.93 17.88 -6.26
C ALA A 113 9.60 17.16 -6.50
N TRP A 114 8.56 17.69 -5.86
CA TRP A 114 7.17 17.29 -6.00
C TRP A 114 6.38 18.40 -6.68
N ASN A 115 5.24 18.06 -7.28
CA ASN A 115 4.30 19.03 -7.84
C ASN A 115 3.77 20.03 -6.80
N GLU A 116 3.61 19.55 -5.58
CA GLU A 116 3.30 20.35 -4.40
C GLU A 116 3.96 19.71 -3.17
N THR A 117 4.13 20.50 -2.11
CA THR A 117 4.74 20.00 -0.87
C THR A 117 3.86 18.92 -0.23
N PRO A 118 4.37 17.68 -0.04
CA PRO A 118 3.62 16.63 0.66
C PRO A 118 3.19 17.07 2.07
N ASP A 119 1.99 16.67 2.50
CA ASP A 119 1.51 17.00 3.85
C ASP A 119 2.49 16.48 4.92
N PRO A 120 2.79 17.27 5.98
CA PRO A 120 3.73 16.88 7.03
C PRO A 120 3.39 15.58 7.78
N ALA A 121 2.15 15.09 7.71
CA ALA A 121 1.77 13.78 8.24
C ALA A 121 2.48 12.63 7.52
N ILE A 122 2.93 12.82 6.28
CA ILE A 122 3.74 11.86 5.54
C ILE A 122 5.20 12.00 5.98
N VAL A 123 5.67 11.06 6.78
CA VAL A 123 7.01 11.12 7.36
C VAL A 123 8.05 10.66 6.34
N ALA A 124 8.93 11.58 5.95
CA ALA A 124 10.11 11.32 5.10
C ALA A 124 9.82 10.48 3.84
N PRO A 125 8.87 10.89 2.96
CA PRO A 125 8.69 10.21 1.69
C PRO A 125 9.97 10.33 0.85
N LEU A 126 10.38 9.24 0.20
CA LEU A 126 11.49 9.27 -0.76
C LEU A 126 11.07 10.07 -2.00
N THR A 127 11.90 11.02 -2.41
CA THR A 127 11.69 11.79 -3.64
C THR A 127 11.84 10.91 -4.90
N GLY A 128 11.22 11.31 -6.00
CA GLY A 128 11.22 10.55 -7.27
C GLY A 128 10.22 9.39 -7.32
N ARG A 129 9.42 9.17 -6.26
CA ARG A 129 8.28 8.22 -6.25
C ARG A 129 7.02 9.00 -5.99
N ASP A 130 5.87 8.54 -6.45
CA ASP A 130 4.59 9.19 -6.19
C ASP A 130 4.00 8.83 -4.83
N ILE A 131 2.94 9.56 -4.45
CA ILE A 131 2.14 9.29 -3.27
C ILE A 131 0.68 9.14 -3.70
N LEU A 132 0.02 8.08 -3.24
CA LEU A 132 -1.38 7.80 -3.53
C LEU A 132 -2.21 7.88 -2.26
N THR A 133 -3.26 8.70 -2.27
CA THR A 133 -4.28 8.74 -1.23
C THR A 133 -5.58 8.15 -1.74
N VAL A 134 -6.15 7.25 -0.96
CA VAL A 134 -7.47 6.65 -1.21
C VAL A 134 -8.37 6.80 -0.01
N ARG A 135 -9.66 7.05 -0.27
CA ARG A 135 -10.68 7.23 0.76
C ARG A 135 -11.86 6.30 0.50
N SER A 136 -12.15 5.45 1.47
CA SER A 136 -13.17 4.41 1.37
C SER A 136 -14.12 4.47 2.56
N SER A 137 -15.31 3.90 2.42
CA SER A 137 -16.03 3.47 3.62
C SER A 137 -15.36 2.24 4.22
N GLN A 138 -15.55 2.04 5.51
CA GLN A 138 -15.21 0.83 6.22
C GLN A 138 -16.48 0.19 6.80
N GLU A 139 -16.33 -1.03 7.31
CA GLU A 139 -17.35 -1.64 8.15
C GLU A 139 -17.62 -0.76 9.38
N GLY A 140 -18.89 -0.70 9.78
CA GLY A 140 -19.37 0.13 10.87
C GLY A 140 -20.38 1.18 10.42
N GLY A 141 -21.36 1.44 11.29
CA GLY A 141 -22.53 2.26 11.03
C GLY A 141 -23.79 1.44 10.82
N GLY A 142 -24.75 2.02 10.12
CA GLY A 142 -26.09 1.46 9.94
C GLY A 142 -27.14 2.53 9.67
N PRO A 143 -28.42 2.12 9.55
CA PRO A 143 -29.52 3.07 9.38
C PRO A 143 -29.65 3.98 10.60
N VAL A 144 -29.88 5.25 10.35
CA VAL A 144 -30.24 6.25 11.35
C VAL A 144 -31.69 6.00 11.77
N ILE A 145 -31.89 5.63 13.03
CA ILE A 145 -33.21 5.38 13.61
C ILE A 145 -33.82 6.69 14.11
N ASP A 146 -32.99 7.57 14.66
CA ASP A 146 -33.41 8.88 15.14
C ASP A 146 -32.27 9.89 15.02
N GLN A 147 -32.63 11.17 14.96
CA GLN A 147 -31.69 12.29 15.02
C GLN A 147 -32.26 13.36 15.93
N ASP A 148 -31.47 13.81 16.90
CA ASP A 148 -31.76 14.99 17.70
C ASP A 148 -30.85 16.14 17.26
N PRO A 149 -31.36 17.11 16.47
CA PRO A 149 -30.56 18.25 16.04
C PRO A 149 -30.24 19.25 17.15
N THR A 150 -30.95 19.20 18.29
CA THR A 150 -30.70 20.09 19.43
C THR A 150 -29.51 19.59 20.24
N ASN A 151 -29.48 18.29 20.51
CA ASN A 151 -28.38 17.63 21.21
C ASN A 151 -27.25 17.16 20.28
N LEU A 152 -27.42 17.35 18.96
CA LEU A 152 -26.45 17.02 17.91
C LEU A 152 -26.08 15.54 17.92
N THR A 153 -27.09 14.67 17.96
CA THR A 153 -26.90 13.22 17.99
C THR A 153 -27.64 12.48 16.89
N PHE A 154 -27.08 11.35 16.49
CA PHE A 154 -27.74 10.30 15.71
C PHE A 154 -27.87 9.04 16.56
N SER A 155 -29.01 8.37 16.48
CA SER A 155 -29.24 7.09 17.15
C SER A 155 -29.30 5.98 16.11
N LEU A 156 -28.54 4.91 16.33
CA LEU A 156 -28.54 3.69 15.53
C LEU A 156 -28.96 2.50 16.41
N SER A 157 -29.30 1.39 15.76
CA SER A 157 -29.39 0.10 16.46
C SER A 157 -28.05 -0.22 17.11
N GLY A 158 -28.08 -0.79 18.31
CA GLY A 158 -26.88 -1.15 19.06
C GLY A 158 -26.00 -2.11 18.27
N ARG A 159 -24.68 -2.00 18.47
CA ARG A 159 -23.61 -2.67 17.68
C ARG A 159 -23.33 -2.02 16.32
N SER A 160 -23.39 -0.70 16.24
CA SER A 160 -22.94 0.04 15.06
C SER A 160 -21.44 -0.15 14.79
N GLY A 161 -20.64 -0.49 15.79
CA GLY A 161 -19.18 -0.59 15.66
C GLY A 161 -18.47 0.76 15.48
N ILE A 162 -19.20 1.86 15.70
CA ILE A 162 -18.68 3.24 15.70
C ILE A 162 -18.08 3.55 17.07
N ALA A 163 -16.91 4.18 17.07
CA ALA A 163 -16.24 4.70 18.26
C ALA A 163 -16.07 6.23 18.18
N ALA A 164 -15.80 6.85 19.33
CA ALA A 164 -15.37 8.25 19.36
C ALA A 164 -14.06 8.42 18.58
N GLY A 165 -13.97 9.48 17.77
CA GLY A 165 -12.85 9.74 16.87
C GLY A 165 -13.04 9.19 15.45
N ASP A 166 -13.98 8.27 15.22
CA ASP A 166 -14.26 7.73 13.89
C ASP A 166 -14.76 8.82 12.94
N PHE A 167 -14.25 8.81 11.71
CA PHE A 167 -14.80 9.60 10.61
C PHE A 167 -16.03 8.89 10.04
N LEU A 168 -17.12 9.61 9.88
CA LEU A 168 -18.39 9.08 9.44
C LEU A 168 -18.93 9.90 8.27
N VAL A 169 -19.67 9.24 7.38
CA VAL A 169 -20.58 9.89 6.44
C VAL A 169 -22.00 9.53 6.81
N VAL A 170 -22.86 10.54 6.87
CA VAL A 170 -24.31 10.35 6.86
C VAL A 170 -24.84 10.72 5.49
N ASN A 171 -25.71 9.87 4.91
CA ASN A 171 -26.30 10.11 3.60
C ASN A 171 -27.77 9.68 3.56
N ASN A 172 -28.58 10.29 2.69
CA ASN A 172 -29.97 9.91 2.43
C ASN A 172 -30.28 9.89 0.91
N CYS A 173 -29.27 9.58 0.10
CA CYS A 173 -29.29 9.62 -1.37
C CYS A 173 -29.56 10.98 -2.03
N THR A 174 -29.80 12.04 -1.25
CA THR A 174 -30.00 13.41 -1.77
C THR A 174 -28.95 14.39 -1.26
N GLN A 175 -28.42 14.14 -0.07
CA GLN A 175 -27.31 14.86 0.54
C GLN A 175 -26.40 13.87 1.27
N ALA A 176 -25.11 14.21 1.37
CA ALA A 176 -24.14 13.49 2.17
C ALA A 176 -23.27 14.46 2.98
N ARG A 177 -23.01 14.15 4.25
CA ARG A 177 -22.18 14.97 5.14
C ARG A 177 -21.14 14.10 5.82
N VAL A 178 -19.88 14.53 5.76
CA VAL A 178 -18.78 13.90 6.48
C VAL A 178 -18.54 14.64 7.78
N PHE A 179 -18.40 13.91 8.88
CA PHE A 179 -18.12 14.45 10.20
C PHE A 179 -17.34 13.44 11.04
N GLN A 180 -16.84 13.85 12.20
CA GLN A 180 -16.17 13.00 13.17
C GLN A 180 -17.09 12.75 14.36
N ALA A 181 -17.19 11.51 14.82
CA ALA A 181 -17.88 11.17 16.05
C ALA A 181 -17.13 11.76 17.24
N ILE A 182 -17.74 12.69 17.98
CA ILE A 182 -17.11 13.31 19.16
C ILE A 182 -17.18 12.36 20.36
N SER A 183 -18.33 11.71 20.53
CA SER A 183 -18.56 10.69 21.54
C SER A 183 -19.62 9.71 21.04
N VAL A 184 -19.62 8.51 21.61
CA VAL A 184 -20.63 7.48 21.35
C VAL A 184 -21.12 6.95 22.69
N ALA A 185 -22.40 7.12 22.98
CA ALA A 185 -23.05 6.58 24.17
C ALA A 185 -23.81 5.30 23.81
N GLN A 186 -23.59 4.23 24.56
CA GLN A 186 -24.29 2.95 24.39
C GLN A 186 -25.44 2.87 25.38
N ASN A 187 -26.67 3.04 24.89
CA ASN A 187 -27.88 3.08 25.71
C ASN A 187 -28.77 1.87 25.40
N SER A 188 -28.65 0.81 26.21
CA SER A 188 -29.57 -0.34 26.23
C SER A 188 -30.01 -0.85 24.85
N GLY A 189 -29.05 -1.09 23.94
CA GLY A 189 -29.34 -1.60 22.59
C GLY A 189 -29.46 -0.52 21.51
N LEU A 190 -29.12 0.73 21.83
CA LEU A 190 -28.91 1.82 20.86
C LEU A 190 -27.49 2.37 21.01
N ASP A 191 -26.88 2.75 19.88
CA ASP A 191 -25.66 3.56 19.87
C ASP A 191 -26.05 4.99 19.51
N VAL A 192 -25.73 5.94 20.37
CA VAL A 192 -26.01 7.37 20.20
C VAL A 192 -24.70 8.09 19.89
N VAL A 193 -24.53 8.49 18.64
CA VAL A 193 -23.33 9.16 18.11
C VAL A 193 -23.51 10.67 18.18
N ASN A 194 -22.63 11.36 18.90
CA ASN A 194 -22.60 12.82 18.95
C ASN A 194 -21.72 13.38 17.82
N TYR A 195 -22.26 14.34 17.06
CA TYR A 195 -21.57 15.04 15.96
C TYR A 195 -21.34 16.53 16.27
N GLY A 196 -21.39 16.92 17.53
CA GLY A 196 -21.20 18.30 17.96
C GLY A 196 -19.79 18.84 17.70
N SER A 197 -19.51 20.00 18.30
CA SER A 197 -18.16 20.54 18.42
C SER A 197 -17.52 20.04 19.71
N GLY A 198 -16.29 19.52 19.69
CA GLY A 198 -15.65 18.99 20.90
C GLY A 198 -14.25 18.42 20.67
N ALA A 199 -13.68 17.84 21.72
CA ALA A 199 -12.28 17.37 21.76
C ALA A 199 -12.08 16.07 20.96
N GLN A 200 -11.92 16.21 19.65
CA GLN A 200 -11.31 15.23 18.74
C GLN A 200 -10.46 16.00 17.73
N THR A 201 -9.44 15.35 17.17
CA THR A 201 -8.64 15.93 16.08
C THR A 201 -9.07 15.27 14.77
N PRO A 202 -9.53 16.03 13.76
CA PRO A 202 -9.62 17.49 13.73
C PRO A 202 -10.88 18.07 14.39
N GLY A 203 -11.88 17.26 14.68
CA GLY A 203 -13.20 17.70 15.14
C GLY A 203 -14.06 18.28 14.00
N ASN A 204 -15.23 18.79 14.36
CA ASN A 204 -16.22 19.26 13.38
C ASN A 204 -16.29 20.79 13.31
N ASN A 205 -16.43 21.32 12.09
CA ASN A 205 -16.69 22.71 11.76
C ASN A 205 -18.16 22.89 11.34
N GLY A 206 -19.04 23.18 12.32
CA GLY A 206 -20.41 23.61 12.03
C GLY A 206 -21.49 22.54 12.13
N ALA A 207 -21.61 21.88 13.29
CA ALA A 207 -22.64 20.87 13.58
C ALA A 207 -24.10 21.35 13.33
N ALA A 208 -24.37 22.66 13.45
CA ALA A 208 -25.68 23.25 13.16
C ALA A 208 -26.12 23.13 11.68
N LYS A 209 -25.20 22.79 10.76
CA LYS A 209 -25.48 22.63 9.32
C LYS A 209 -25.66 21.16 8.90
N MET A 210 -25.82 20.24 9.85
CA MET A 210 -26.02 18.81 9.55
C MET A 210 -27.29 18.57 8.74
N GLY A 211 -28.34 19.37 8.91
CA GLY A 211 -29.62 19.13 8.24
C GLY A 211 -30.34 17.89 8.76
N ALA A 212 -31.48 17.53 8.17
CA ALA A 212 -32.32 16.41 8.62
C ALA A 212 -32.08 15.15 7.78
N PHE A 213 -31.60 14.08 8.41
CA PHE A 213 -31.34 12.78 7.77
C PHE A 213 -32.32 11.68 8.18
N TYR A 214 -32.85 11.72 9.42
CA TYR A 214 -33.75 10.68 9.95
C TYR A 214 -35.10 10.57 9.20
N LYS A 215 -35.60 11.68 8.61
CA LYS A 215 -36.89 11.69 7.90
C LYS A 215 -36.85 11.03 6.51
N VAL A 216 -35.66 10.68 6.01
CA VAL A 216 -35.45 10.22 4.61
C VAL A 216 -34.60 8.94 4.57
N ALA A 217 -34.75 8.06 5.58
CA ALA A 217 -33.97 6.81 5.68
C ALA A 217 -32.45 7.04 5.59
N GLY A 218 -31.93 7.93 6.45
CA GLY A 218 -30.50 8.19 6.52
C GLY A 218 -29.67 6.95 6.88
N GLU A 219 -28.48 6.83 6.32
CA GLU A 219 -27.51 5.78 6.65
C GLU A 219 -26.19 6.43 7.08
N LEU A 220 -25.63 5.92 8.17
CA LEU A 220 -24.29 6.24 8.66
C LEU A 220 -23.31 5.16 8.24
N ARG A 221 -22.13 5.57 7.77
CA ARG A 221 -21.02 4.66 7.46
C ARG A 221 -19.72 5.22 7.98
N ARG A 222 -18.84 4.35 8.48
CA ARG A 222 -17.47 4.74 8.79
C ARG A 222 -16.68 5.00 7.52
N LEU A 223 -15.84 6.02 7.55
CA LEU A 223 -14.90 6.40 6.48
C LEU A 223 -13.47 6.23 6.96
N ALA A 224 -12.56 6.04 6.01
CA ALA A 224 -11.15 6.09 6.26
C ALA A 224 -10.37 6.61 5.06
N SER A 225 -9.35 7.42 5.36
CA SER A 225 -8.25 7.78 4.48
C SER A 225 -7.07 6.83 4.69
N ARG A 226 -6.48 6.38 3.59
CA ARG A 226 -5.21 5.65 3.54
C ARG A 226 -4.28 6.34 2.53
N VAL A 227 -3.06 6.62 2.94
CA VAL A 227 -2.04 7.26 2.10
C VAL A 227 -0.88 6.29 1.93
N TYR A 228 -0.63 5.86 0.70
CA TYR A 228 0.50 5.03 0.33
C TYR A 228 1.65 5.89 -0.16
N TYR A 229 2.85 5.57 0.32
CA TYR A 229 4.07 6.26 -0.05
C TYR A 229 5.28 5.35 0.19
N VAL A 230 6.39 5.62 -0.50
CA VAL A 230 7.65 4.91 -0.29
C VAL A 230 8.51 5.70 0.68
N SER A 231 9.02 5.05 1.72
CA SER A 231 9.98 5.62 2.67
C SER A 231 11.02 4.56 3.06
N ASN A 232 12.11 4.97 3.69
CA ASN A 232 13.06 4.02 4.25
C ASN A 232 12.53 3.48 5.59
N ASN A 233 12.55 2.15 5.75
CA ASN A 233 12.29 1.54 7.04
C ASN A 233 13.44 1.77 8.04
N ALA A 234 13.32 1.25 9.26
CA ALA A 234 14.32 1.43 10.32
C ALA A 234 15.73 0.91 9.94
N SER A 235 15.82 -0.02 8.98
CA SER A 235 17.07 -0.57 8.46
C SER A 235 17.63 0.21 7.25
N GLY A 236 16.97 1.30 6.84
CA GLY A 236 17.35 2.08 5.66
C GLY A 236 16.95 1.46 4.33
N VAL A 237 16.07 0.45 4.33
CA VAL A 237 15.58 -0.21 3.12
C VAL A 237 14.33 0.52 2.62
N PRO A 238 14.23 0.86 1.31
CA PRO A 238 13.01 1.41 0.73
C PRO A 238 11.84 0.44 0.86
N SER A 239 10.74 0.90 1.42
CA SER A 239 9.55 0.11 1.70
C SER A 239 8.29 0.90 1.42
N LEU A 240 7.21 0.20 1.07
CA LEU A 240 5.88 0.78 0.94
C LEU A 240 5.25 0.93 2.33
N PHE A 241 4.87 2.14 2.67
CA PHE A 241 4.13 2.48 3.88
C PHE A 241 2.69 2.82 3.56
N VAL A 242 1.81 2.59 4.52
CA VAL A 242 0.45 3.16 4.55
C VAL A 242 0.26 3.99 5.81
N LEU A 243 -0.06 5.27 5.65
CA LEU A 243 -0.52 6.16 6.71
C LEU A 243 -2.05 6.10 6.77
N ARG A 244 -2.61 5.82 7.95
CA ARG A 244 -4.05 5.69 8.15
C ARG A 244 -4.65 6.92 8.82
N SER A 245 -5.97 6.90 8.98
CA SER A 245 -6.76 8.02 9.51
C SER A 245 -6.45 8.36 10.97
N ASP A 246 -5.87 7.42 11.71
CA ASP A 246 -5.34 7.61 13.07
C ASP A 246 -3.99 8.35 13.10
N GLY A 247 -3.42 8.67 11.93
CA GLY A 247 -2.12 9.33 11.81
C GLY A 247 -0.94 8.37 11.99
N VAL A 248 -1.17 7.06 12.03
CA VAL A 248 -0.11 6.06 12.20
C VAL A 248 0.30 5.48 10.84
N ALA A 249 1.59 5.54 10.55
CA ALA A 249 2.20 4.90 9.39
C ALA A 249 2.62 3.46 9.71
N GLN A 250 2.33 2.53 8.81
CA GLN A 250 2.72 1.12 8.91
C GLN A 250 3.40 0.67 7.62
N GLU A 251 4.51 -0.06 7.76
CA GLU A 251 5.15 -0.76 6.65
C GLU A 251 4.26 -1.92 6.14
N ILE A 252 4.06 -1.98 4.83
CA ILE A 252 3.25 -3.01 4.16
C ILE A 252 4.13 -4.02 3.43
N ALA A 253 5.15 -3.53 2.72
CA ALA A 253 6.05 -4.38 1.96
C ALA A 253 7.44 -3.76 1.89
N GLU A 254 8.44 -4.56 2.23
CA GLU A 254 9.85 -4.18 2.12
C GLU A 254 10.33 -4.26 0.67
N GLY A 255 11.35 -3.49 0.33
CA GLY A 255 12.03 -3.57 -0.97
C GLY A 255 11.20 -3.00 -2.10
N VAL A 256 10.39 -1.97 -1.84
CA VAL A 256 9.70 -1.19 -2.87
C VAL A 256 10.59 0.01 -3.19
N ASP A 257 11.34 -0.08 -4.28
CA ASP A 257 12.29 0.94 -4.71
C ASP A 257 11.59 2.12 -5.39
N ASP A 258 10.50 1.86 -6.13
CA ASP A 258 9.76 2.87 -6.88
C ASP A 258 8.26 2.65 -6.81
N MET A 259 7.50 3.75 -6.84
CA MET A 259 6.06 3.76 -7.01
C MET A 259 5.69 4.90 -7.94
N GLN A 260 5.02 4.58 -9.04
CA GLN A 260 4.52 5.54 -10.03
C GLN A 260 3.02 5.34 -10.19
N VAL A 261 2.27 6.43 -10.25
CA VAL A 261 0.81 6.42 -10.22
C VAL A 261 0.25 7.30 -11.33
N SER A 262 -0.68 6.77 -12.11
CA SER A 262 -1.48 7.57 -13.04
C SER A 262 -2.97 7.32 -12.86
N TYR A 263 -3.76 8.33 -13.18
CA TYR A 263 -5.18 8.41 -12.89
C TYR A 263 -5.98 8.39 -14.18
N GLY A 264 -6.82 7.37 -14.34
CA GLY A 264 -7.73 7.24 -15.47
C GLY A 264 -8.94 8.15 -15.26
N ILE A 265 -9.00 9.24 -16.02
CA ILE A 265 -10.04 10.26 -15.95
C ILE A 265 -11.10 10.06 -17.04
N ASP A 266 -12.35 10.25 -16.67
CA ASP A 266 -13.49 10.37 -17.58
C ASP A 266 -13.66 11.84 -17.96
N THR A 267 -13.56 12.15 -19.25
CA THR A 267 -13.60 13.53 -19.76
C THR A 267 -14.88 13.87 -20.51
N ASP A 268 -15.68 12.86 -20.87
CA ASP A 268 -16.92 13.01 -21.64
C ASP A 268 -18.18 12.59 -20.86
N GLY A 269 -18.01 12.06 -19.65
CA GLY A 269 -19.08 11.65 -18.72
C GLY A 269 -19.71 10.31 -19.05
N ASN A 270 -19.02 9.44 -19.82
CA ASN A 270 -19.52 8.14 -20.24
C ASN A 270 -19.26 7.00 -19.24
N PHE A 271 -18.68 7.30 -18.08
CA PHE A 271 -18.26 6.34 -17.04
C PHE A 271 -17.15 5.37 -17.46
N SER A 272 -16.33 5.77 -18.44
CA SER A 272 -15.11 5.09 -18.87
C SER A 272 -13.92 6.03 -18.74
N ALA A 273 -12.73 5.48 -18.48
CA ALA A 273 -11.51 6.27 -18.46
C ALA A 273 -11.05 6.52 -19.91
N ASP A 274 -10.91 7.79 -20.30
CA ASP A 274 -10.49 8.18 -21.65
C ASP A 274 -8.97 8.28 -21.77
N THR A 275 -8.32 8.78 -20.71
CA THR A 275 -6.88 9.01 -20.66
C THR A 275 -6.33 8.82 -19.25
N TYR A 276 -5.02 8.57 -19.16
CA TYR A 276 -4.30 8.45 -17.89
C TYR A 276 -3.36 9.64 -17.71
N LEU A 277 -3.47 10.31 -16.57
CA LEU A 277 -2.71 11.51 -16.22
C LEU A 277 -1.89 11.28 -14.94
N THR A 278 -0.70 11.86 -14.85
CA THR A 278 0.07 12.02 -13.61
C THR A 278 -0.64 13.01 -12.67
N ALA A 279 -0.31 13.02 -11.37
CA ALA A 279 -1.08 13.80 -10.40
C ALA A 279 -1.03 15.31 -10.68
N ASP A 280 0.09 15.80 -11.20
CA ASP A 280 0.31 17.21 -11.60
C ASP A 280 -0.48 17.62 -12.85
N ALA A 281 -0.83 16.65 -13.70
CA ALA A 281 -1.60 16.85 -14.92
C ALA A 281 -3.13 16.73 -14.70
N VAL A 282 -3.58 16.24 -13.54
CA VAL A 282 -5.01 16.19 -13.21
C VAL A 282 -5.55 17.62 -13.06
N PRO A 283 -6.57 18.03 -13.85
CA PRO A 283 -7.08 19.40 -13.76
C PRO A 283 -7.72 19.68 -12.39
N THR A 284 -7.51 20.89 -11.87
CA THR A 284 -7.91 21.27 -10.49
C THR A 284 -9.17 22.15 -10.43
N GLY A 285 -10.04 22.12 -11.45
CA GLY A 285 -11.28 22.92 -11.55
C GLY A 285 -12.51 22.13 -12.04
N THR A 286 -13.72 22.71 -11.97
CA THR A 286 -14.95 22.07 -12.49
C THR A 286 -15.11 22.27 -14.01
N PRO A 287 -15.66 21.31 -14.78
CA PRO A 287 -16.28 20.06 -14.29
C PRO A 287 -15.27 18.95 -14.02
N ASN A 288 -14.08 19.02 -14.62
CA ASN A 288 -13.15 17.89 -14.75
C ASN A 288 -11.97 17.97 -13.75
N GLY A 289 -11.79 16.94 -12.92
CA GLY A 289 -10.63 16.83 -12.04
C GLY A 289 -10.58 15.54 -11.22
N TRP A 290 -10.18 15.63 -9.95
CA TRP A 290 -10.11 14.48 -9.03
C TRP A 290 -11.45 13.75 -8.81
N LYS A 291 -12.57 14.39 -9.16
CA LYS A 291 -13.92 13.81 -9.07
C LYS A 291 -14.25 12.85 -10.21
N ASP A 292 -13.59 12.99 -11.35
CA ASP A 292 -13.86 12.19 -12.56
C ASP A 292 -12.84 11.06 -12.76
N ILE A 293 -11.98 10.85 -11.77
CA ILE A 293 -11.12 9.67 -11.75
C ILE A 293 -11.99 8.43 -11.52
N LEU A 294 -11.85 7.47 -12.43
CA LEU A 294 -12.54 6.18 -12.43
C LEU A 294 -11.59 4.99 -12.21
N SER A 295 -10.29 5.16 -12.47
CA SER A 295 -9.31 4.09 -12.24
C SER A 295 -7.94 4.65 -11.87
N VAL A 296 -7.12 3.79 -11.26
CA VAL A 296 -5.73 4.09 -10.91
C VAL A 296 -4.85 3.04 -11.57
N SER A 297 -3.85 3.48 -12.35
CA SER A 297 -2.77 2.65 -12.84
C SER A 297 -1.58 2.80 -11.91
N LEU A 298 -1.13 1.69 -11.34
CA LEU A 298 -0.04 1.64 -10.38
C LEU A 298 1.11 0.83 -10.96
N ALA A 299 2.32 1.40 -10.97
CA ALA A 299 3.55 0.70 -11.28
C ALA A 299 4.48 0.72 -10.05
N LEU A 300 4.85 -0.47 -9.56
CA LEU A 300 5.77 -0.64 -8.45
C LEU A 300 7.03 -1.36 -8.92
N THR A 301 8.20 -0.87 -8.51
CA THR A 301 9.49 -1.55 -8.74
C THR A 301 9.98 -2.16 -7.44
N PHE A 302 10.11 -3.48 -7.42
CA PHE A 302 10.62 -4.23 -6.26
C PHE A 302 12.10 -4.56 -6.43
N VAL A 303 12.84 -4.55 -5.33
CA VAL A 303 14.26 -4.90 -5.26
C VAL A 303 14.51 -6.12 -4.40
N SER A 304 15.51 -6.94 -4.77
CA SER A 304 15.99 -8.01 -3.90
C SER A 304 16.52 -7.47 -2.58
N PRO A 305 16.29 -8.15 -1.44
CA PRO A 305 16.85 -7.75 -0.14
C PRO A 305 18.37 -7.75 -0.09
N GLU A 306 19.01 -8.71 -0.78
CA GLU A 306 20.47 -8.76 -0.92
C GLU A 306 20.94 -8.00 -2.16
N ASP A 307 22.14 -7.41 -2.06
CA ASP A 307 22.89 -6.87 -3.19
C ASP A 307 23.80 -7.94 -3.83
N SER A 308 24.38 -7.64 -5.00
CA SER A 308 25.23 -8.55 -5.77
C SER A 308 24.52 -9.82 -6.24
N VAL A 309 23.21 -9.75 -6.40
CA VAL A 309 22.40 -10.82 -6.99
C VAL A 309 22.33 -10.67 -8.51
N ALA A 310 22.28 -9.43 -9.01
CA ALA A 310 22.34 -9.11 -10.43
C ALA A 310 23.78 -9.16 -10.97
N THR A 311 23.92 -9.53 -12.25
CA THR A 311 25.21 -9.60 -12.96
C THR A 311 25.72 -8.22 -13.40
N ILE A 312 24.83 -7.23 -13.52
CA ILE A 312 25.13 -5.87 -13.96
C ILE A 312 24.57 -4.90 -12.91
N ALA A 313 25.30 -3.81 -12.66
CA ALA A 313 24.81 -2.75 -11.79
C ALA A 313 23.68 -1.96 -12.47
N GLN A 314 22.56 -1.79 -11.77
CA GLN A 314 21.36 -1.11 -12.22
C GLN A 314 21.12 0.12 -11.36
N SER A 315 20.61 1.20 -11.96
CA SER A 315 20.21 2.40 -11.21
C SER A 315 18.92 2.14 -10.45
N ASN A 316 18.86 2.60 -9.21
CA ASN A 316 17.63 2.70 -8.42
C ASN A 316 16.82 3.93 -8.82
N ALA A 317 15.59 4.08 -8.31
CA ALA A 317 14.75 5.25 -8.62
C ALA A 317 15.38 6.58 -8.16
N GLY A 318 16.25 6.56 -7.14
CA GLY A 318 17.04 7.73 -6.72
C GLY A 318 18.27 8.04 -7.60
N GLY A 319 18.61 7.20 -8.58
CA GLY A 319 19.78 7.33 -9.47
C GLY A 319 21.06 6.62 -9.01
N THR A 320 21.10 6.06 -7.79
CA THR A 320 22.25 5.29 -7.27
C THR A 320 22.31 3.91 -7.90
N LYS A 321 23.50 3.43 -8.27
CA LYS A 321 23.67 2.09 -8.85
C LYS A 321 23.99 1.04 -7.80
N ASP A 322 23.33 -0.11 -7.89
CA ASP A 322 23.63 -1.32 -7.12
C ASP A 322 23.46 -2.57 -7.99
N ARG A 323 23.71 -3.76 -7.44
CA ARG A 323 23.56 -5.05 -8.14
C ARG A 323 22.40 -5.85 -7.55
N ARG A 324 21.33 -5.19 -7.12
CA ARG A 324 20.08 -5.84 -6.71
C ARG A 324 19.26 -6.25 -7.92
N LEU A 325 18.51 -7.34 -7.81
CA LEU A 325 17.50 -7.69 -8.81
C LEU A 325 16.36 -6.69 -8.69
N ARG A 326 15.93 -6.11 -9.82
CA ARG A 326 14.75 -5.25 -9.91
C ARG A 326 13.65 -5.91 -10.72
N ARG A 327 12.42 -5.77 -10.27
CA ARG A 327 11.23 -6.21 -11.00
C ARG A 327 10.15 -5.16 -10.91
N GLN A 328 9.80 -4.58 -12.05
CA GLN A 328 8.64 -3.70 -12.16
C GLN A 328 7.38 -4.52 -12.44
N ILE A 329 6.30 -4.18 -11.77
CA ILE A 329 4.97 -4.74 -11.99
C ILE A 329 3.98 -3.59 -12.04
N SER A 330 3.10 -3.61 -13.03
CA SER A 330 2.05 -2.61 -13.21
C SER A 330 0.66 -3.24 -13.24
N THR A 331 -0.33 -2.54 -12.73
CA THR A 331 -1.74 -2.95 -12.78
C THR A 331 -2.66 -1.74 -12.89
N ILE A 332 -3.81 -1.92 -13.53
CA ILE A 332 -4.88 -0.92 -13.59
C ILE A 332 -6.03 -1.41 -12.72
N ILE A 333 -6.49 -0.56 -11.82
CA ILE A 333 -7.53 -0.88 -10.85
C ILE A 333 -8.65 0.14 -10.99
N ALA A 334 -9.84 -0.34 -11.39
CA ALA A 334 -11.04 0.48 -11.43
C ALA A 334 -11.59 0.76 -10.02
N LEU A 335 -12.05 1.99 -9.80
CA LEU A 335 -12.79 2.43 -8.63
C LEU A 335 -14.24 1.93 -8.77
N ARG A 336 -14.55 0.77 -8.18
CA ARG A 336 -15.85 0.08 -8.37
C ARG A 336 -17.08 0.91 -8.01
N ASN A 337 -16.93 1.90 -7.13
CA ASN A 337 -18.04 2.74 -6.70
C ASN A 337 -18.21 4.01 -7.56
N ARG A 338 -17.46 4.09 -8.68
CA ARG A 338 -17.55 5.18 -9.66
C ARG A 338 -17.72 4.69 -11.09
N ALA A 339 -17.17 3.53 -11.44
CA ALA A 339 -17.45 2.88 -12.72
C ALA A 339 -18.89 2.32 -12.70
N GLY A 340 -19.66 2.62 -13.76
CA GLY A 340 -21.04 2.16 -13.95
C GLY A 340 -21.18 0.65 -14.13
#